data_AF-A0A7C4Y216-F1
#
_entry.id   AF-A0A7C4Y216-F1
#
_cell.length_a   1.000
_cell.length_b   1.000
_cell.length_c   1.000
_cell.angle_alpha   90.00
_cell.angle_beta   90.00
_cell.angle_gamma   90.00
#
_symmetry.space_group_name_H-M   'P 1'
#
loop_
_entity.id
_entity.type
_entity.pdbx_description
1 polymer ?
#
loop_
_entity_poly.entity_id
_entity_poly.type
_entity_poly.pdbx_seq_one_letter_code
_entity_poly.pdbx_strand_id
1 'polypeptide(L)'
;MPHLKIYSKQDILSLTKIRRFETKVGERMHVIYDNSQLERSIADSSAKYVLFGIPEDLGAKGNYGIGGTDTLWIPFLQSFLNVQSNDFLDGNEILIVGHFDFGDIQYLIDTTARGDDEKIEAYRHAVNTI
;
A
#
# COMPACT_ATOMS: atom_id res chain seq x y z
N MET A 1 0.16 -8.54 12.60
CA MET A 1 0.75 -8.84 11.28
C MET A 1 2.03 -8.02 11.17
N PRO A 2 3.21 -8.66 11.03
CA PRO A 2 4.45 -7.92 10.82
C PRO A 2 4.35 -7.10 9.52
N HIS A 3 5.09 -6.00 9.43
CA HIS A 3 5.21 -5.14 8.22
C HIS A 3 3.96 -4.35 7.77
N LEU A 4 2.75 -4.60 8.30
CA LEU A 4 1.56 -3.83 7.91
C LEU A 4 1.57 -2.43 8.55
N LYS A 5 1.67 -1.40 7.70
CA LYS A 5 1.46 0.01 8.07
C LYS A 5 0.02 0.40 7.80
N ILE A 6 -0.74 0.62 8.87
CA ILE A 6 -2.14 1.07 8.79
C ILE A 6 -2.19 2.58 8.60
N TYR A 7 -3.05 3.05 7.69
CA TYR A 7 -3.26 4.46 7.43
C TYR A 7 -4.36 5.05 8.31
N SER A 8 -4.04 6.23 8.86
CA SER A 8 -5.02 7.12 9.46
C SER A 8 -5.71 7.97 8.40
N LYS A 9 -6.79 8.65 8.81
CA LYS A 9 -7.45 9.62 7.93
C LYS A 9 -6.49 10.77 7.54
N GLN A 10 -5.58 11.14 8.42
CA GLN A 10 -4.59 12.19 8.16
C GLN A 10 -3.63 11.80 7.04
N ASP A 11 -3.19 10.53 7.01
CA ASP A 11 -2.31 10.03 5.95
C ASP A 11 -2.98 10.14 4.58
N ILE A 12 -4.26 9.73 4.49
CA ILE A 12 -5.04 9.82 3.25
C ILE A 12 -5.24 11.28 2.81
N LEU A 13 -5.60 12.16 3.74
CA LEU A 13 -5.82 13.57 3.44
C LEU A 13 -4.52 14.27 3.04
N SER A 14 -3.36 13.85 3.55
CA SER A 14 -2.06 14.40 3.14
C SER A 14 -1.74 14.16 1.66
N LEU A 15 -2.28 13.09 1.07
CA LEU A 15 -2.15 12.75 -0.35
C LEU A 15 -3.30 13.28 -1.20
N THR A 16 -4.33 13.86 -0.59
CA THR A 16 -5.53 14.36 -1.25
C THR A 16 -5.45 15.87 -1.46
N LYS A 17 -5.50 16.33 -2.71
CA LYS A 17 -5.42 17.73 -3.11
C LYS A 17 -6.80 18.40 -3.01
N ILE A 18 -7.23 18.70 -1.79
CA ILE A 18 -8.54 19.30 -1.52
C ILE A 18 -8.65 20.68 -2.20
N ARG A 19 -9.76 20.93 -2.89
CA ARG A 19 -10.09 22.23 -3.48
C ARG A 19 -11.55 22.59 -3.23
N ARG A 20 -11.85 23.89 -3.19
CA ARG A 20 -13.23 24.36 -3.02
C ARG A 20 -14.11 23.87 -4.17
N PHE A 21 -15.35 23.49 -3.84
CA PHE A 21 -16.40 23.08 -4.78
C PHE A 21 -16.13 21.76 -5.53
N GLU A 22 -15.25 20.91 -5.01
CA GLU A 22 -15.08 19.52 -5.45
C GLU A 22 -14.97 18.64 -4.20
N THR A 23 -15.50 17.43 -4.27
CA THR A 23 -15.17 16.37 -3.31
C THR A 23 -14.40 15.28 -4.03
N LYS A 24 -13.30 14.84 -3.45
CA LYS A 24 -12.43 13.79 -3.95
C LYS A 24 -12.66 12.48 -3.21
N VAL A 25 -12.35 11.37 -3.86
CA VAL A 25 -12.49 10.02 -3.28
C VAL A 25 -11.76 9.92 -1.95
N GLY A 26 -10.52 10.44 -1.84
CA GLY A 26 -9.75 10.39 -0.59
C GLY A 26 -10.39 11.11 0.61
N GLU A 27 -11.25 12.09 0.35
CA GLU A 27 -12.01 12.77 1.40
C GLU A 27 -13.10 11.86 2.00
N ARG A 28 -13.62 10.91 1.21
CA ARG A 28 -14.79 10.09 1.57
C ARG A 28 -14.44 8.69 2.04
N MET A 29 -13.31 8.14 1.61
CA MET A 29 -12.88 6.79 2.00
C MET A 29 -12.82 6.57 3.52
N HIS A 30 -13.19 5.36 3.91
CA HIS A 30 -13.08 4.88 5.28
C HIS A 30 -11.64 4.46 5.59
N VAL A 31 -11.26 4.59 6.86
CA VAL A 31 -10.00 4.11 7.43
C VAL A 31 -10.29 3.28 8.68
N ILE A 32 -9.31 2.49 9.11
CA ILE A 32 -9.41 1.78 10.38
C ILE A 32 -9.09 2.76 11.52
N TYR A 33 -9.98 2.81 12.52
CA TYR A 33 -9.80 3.66 13.70
C TYR A 33 -9.16 2.90 14.87
N ASP A 34 -9.47 1.61 15.03
CA ASP A 34 -8.88 0.76 16.07
C ASP A 34 -7.93 -0.28 15.47
N ASN A 35 -6.64 0.06 15.49
CA ASN A 35 -5.58 -0.79 14.97
C ASN A 35 -5.38 -2.09 15.78
N SER A 36 -5.89 -2.15 17.02
CA SER A 36 -5.75 -3.33 17.87
C SER A 36 -6.67 -4.48 17.46
N GLN A 37 -7.75 -4.17 16.73
CA GLN A 37 -8.74 -5.15 16.26
C GLN A 37 -8.95 -5.02 14.75
N LEU A 38 -7.89 -5.21 13.97
CA LEU A 38 -7.91 -5.09 12.50
C LEU A 38 -9.01 -5.93 11.85
N GLU A 39 -9.03 -7.24 12.14
CA GLU A 39 -9.99 -8.18 11.53
C GLU A 39 -11.44 -7.79 11.83
N ARG A 40 -11.69 -7.40 13.08
CA ARG A 40 -13.01 -6.93 13.50
C ARG A 40 -13.37 -5.60 12.84
N SER A 41 -12.43 -4.66 12.76
CA SER A 41 -12.65 -3.36 12.11
C SER A 41 -12.98 -3.51 10.63
N ILE A 42 -12.38 -4.50 9.95
CA ILE A 42 -12.72 -4.86 8.58
C ILE A 42 -14.10 -5.51 8.52
N ALA A 43 -14.38 -6.49 9.40
CA ALA A 43 -15.66 -7.21 9.41
C ALA A 43 -16.87 -6.31 9.75
N ASP A 44 -16.67 -5.34 10.64
CA ASP A 44 -17.69 -4.38 11.07
C ASP A 44 -17.81 -3.19 10.09
N SER A 45 -16.93 -3.10 9.08
CA SER A 45 -16.96 -2.01 8.09
C SER A 45 -18.15 -2.14 7.15
N SER A 46 -18.82 -1.02 6.88
CA SER A 46 -19.85 -0.94 5.83
C SER A 46 -19.27 -0.82 4.41
N ALA A 47 -17.95 -0.75 4.25
CA ALA A 47 -17.31 -0.67 2.96
C ALA A 47 -17.49 -1.95 2.15
N LYS A 48 -17.67 -1.81 0.84
CA LYS A 48 -17.80 -2.95 -0.10
C LYS A 48 -16.45 -3.49 -0.53
N TYR A 49 -15.43 -2.63 -0.52
CA TYR A 49 -14.08 -2.94 -0.98
C TYR A 49 -13.06 -2.61 0.09
N VAL A 50 -12.04 -3.46 0.20
CA VAL A 50 -10.88 -3.25 1.05
C VAL A 50 -9.68 -2.98 0.15
N LEU A 51 -9.03 -1.84 0.33
CA LEU A 51 -7.84 -1.43 -0.41
C LEU A 51 -6.61 -1.52 0.48
N PHE A 52 -5.59 -2.25 0.03
CA PHE A 52 -4.28 -2.30 0.66
C PHE A 52 -3.19 -2.46 -0.41
N GLY A 53 -1.99 -1.99 -0.08
CA GLY A 53 -0.83 -2.03 -0.96
C GLY A 53 0.16 -3.11 -0.57
N ILE A 54 0.84 -3.66 -1.57
CA ILE A 54 2.04 -4.49 -1.42
C ILE A 54 3.13 -3.85 -2.29
N PRO A 55 3.70 -2.69 -1.89
CA PRO A 55 4.83 -2.08 -2.58
C PRO A 55 6.06 -2.97 -2.41
N GLU A 56 6.27 -3.85 -3.37
CA GLU A 56 7.34 -4.84 -3.38
C GLU A 56 7.71 -5.20 -4.83
N ASP A 57 8.97 -5.61 -5.04
CA ASP A 57 9.48 -6.05 -6.35
C ASP A 57 10.62 -7.09 -6.28
N LEU A 58 10.86 -7.73 -5.12
CA LEU A 58 11.85 -8.80 -4.92
C LEU A 58 11.55 -9.98 -5.84
N GLY A 59 10.28 -10.34 -6.02
CA GLY A 59 9.88 -11.40 -6.96
C GLY A 59 10.28 -11.10 -8.41
N ALA A 60 10.08 -9.86 -8.86
CA ALA A 60 10.49 -9.42 -10.19
C ALA A 60 12.02 -9.46 -10.32
N LYS A 61 12.75 -8.90 -9.35
CA LYS A 61 14.22 -8.89 -9.31
C LYS A 61 14.82 -10.31 -9.24
N GLY A 62 14.23 -11.21 -8.45
CA GLY A 62 14.65 -12.61 -8.31
C GLY A 62 14.44 -13.46 -9.57
N ASN A 63 13.58 -13.01 -10.48
CA ASN A 63 13.37 -13.61 -11.80
C ASN A 63 14.08 -12.84 -12.92
N TYR A 64 15.17 -12.14 -12.61
CA TYR A 64 15.96 -11.33 -13.55
C TYR A 64 15.17 -10.20 -14.24
N GLY A 65 14.00 -9.85 -13.70
CA GLY A 65 13.19 -8.73 -14.16
C GLY A 65 13.76 -7.37 -13.74
N ILE A 66 13.25 -6.32 -14.37
CA ILE A 66 13.56 -4.94 -13.99
C ILE A 66 12.71 -4.57 -12.78
N GLY A 67 13.35 -4.11 -11.71
CA GLY A 67 12.67 -3.62 -10.50
C GLY A 67 11.99 -2.26 -10.68
N GLY A 68 11.31 -1.80 -9.62
CA GLY A 68 10.66 -0.50 -9.55
C GLY A 68 9.15 -0.54 -9.28
N THR A 69 8.53 -1.73 -9.24
CA THR A 69 7.10 -1.86 -8.90
C THR A 69 6.80 -1.51 -7.45
N ASP A 70 7.80 -1.64 -6.57
CA ASP A 70 7.78 -1.21 -5.17
C ASP A 70 7.48 0.30 -5.03
N THR A 71 7.91 1.11 -6.01
CA THR A 71 7.71 2.57 -5.97
C THR A 71 6.29 3.03 -6.34
N LEU A 72 5.43 2.14 -6.85
CA LEU A 72 4.18 2.53 -7.51
C LEU A 72 3.02 2.84 -6.56
N TRP A 73 3.09 2.39 -5.31
CA TRP A 73 1.97 2.52 -4.38
C TRP A 73 1.60 3.98 -4.07
N ILE A 74 2.59 4.84 -3.82
CA ILE A 74 2.35 6.26 -3.53
C ILE A 74 1.83 7.02 -4.76
N PRO A 75 2.42 6.89 -5.98
CA PRO A 75 1.85 7.46 -7.20
C PRO A 75 0.43 6.98 -7.48
N PHE A 76 0.15 5.69 -7.28
CA PHE A 76 -1.20 5.14 -7.40
C PHE A 76 -2.18 5.86 -6.45
N LEU A 77 -1.86 5.96 -5.17
CA LEU A 77 -2.72 6.65 -4.20
C LEU A 77 -2.90 8.13 -4.56
N GLN A 78 -1.83 8.82 -4.94
CA GLN A 78 -1.92 10.22 -5.37
C GLN A 78 -2.84 10.39 -6.58
N SER A 79 -2.88 9.43 -7.51
CA SER A 79 -3.82 9.47 -8.63
C SER A 79 -5.25 9.13 -8.16
N PHE A 80 -5.40 7.99 -7.48
CA PHE A 80 -6.68 7.41 -7.11
C PHE A 80 -7.47 8.28 -6.11
N LEU A 81 -6.82 8.72 -5.03
CA LEU A 81 -7.45 9.56 -4.00
C LEU A 81 -7.92 10.90 -4.55
N ASN A 82 -7.33 11.35 -5.67
CA ASN A 82 -7.63 12.63 -6.29
C ASN A 82 -8.68 12.57 -7.41
N VAL A 83 -9.20 11.38 -7.72
CA VAL A 83 -10.38 11.22 -8.58
C VAL A 83 -11.57 11.93 -7.94
N GLN A 84 -12.38 12.60 -8.76
CA GLN A 84 -13.58 13.28 -8.30
C GLN A 84 -14.64 12.27 -7.88
N SER A 85 -15.16 12.45 -6.66
CA SER A 85 -16.31 11.71 -6.15
C SER A 85 -17.54 12.00 -7.02
N ASN A 86 -18.25 10.96 -7.43
CA ASN A 86 -19.43 11.06 -8.29
C ASN A 86 -20.40 9.88 -8.03
N ASP A 87 -21.54 9.88 -8.72
CA ASP A 87 -22.62 8.89 -8.50
C ASP A 87 -22.20 7.43 -8.75
N PHE A 88 -21.09 7.18 -9.46
CA PHE A 88 -20.56 5.84 -9.73
C PHE A 88 -19.44 5.43 -8.77
N LEU A 89 -18.72 6.40 -8.21
CA LEU A 89 -17.61 6.20 -7.28
C LEU A 89 -17.64 7.32 -6.24
N ASP A 90 -18.35 7.08 -5.15
CA ASP A 90 -18.49 8.02 -4.03
C ASP A 90 -17.31 7.90 -3.06
N GLY A 91 -16.64 6.74 -3.03
CA GLY A 91 -15.51 6.48 -2.15
C GLY A 91 -15.89 5.96 -0.76
N ASN A 92 -17.12 6.17 -0.29
CA ASN A 92 -17.62 5.53 0.94
C ASN A 92 -17.69 4.01 0.83
N GLU A 93 -17.79 3.46 -0.38
CA GLU A 93 -17.71 2.01 -0.59
C GLU A 93 -16.31 1.41 -0.37
N ILE A 94 -15.28 2.21 -0.05
CA ILE A 94 -13.89 1.75 0.07
C ILE A 94 -13.33 2.02 1.46
N LEU A 95 -12.82 0.96 2.08
CA LEU A 95 -11.97 0.99 3.27
C LEU A 95 -10.51 0.88 2.83
N ILE A 96 -9.69 1.90 3.08
CA ILE A 96 -8.24 1.79 2.92
C ILE A 96 -7.60 1.37 4.24
N VAL A 97 -6.88 0.25 4.19
CA VAL A 97 -6.15 -0.29 5.33
C VAL A 97 -4.79 0.36 5.43
N GLY A 98 -4.03 0.38 4.33
CA GLY A 98 -2.64 0.82 4.34
C GLY A 98 -1.80 0.01 3.37
N HIS A 99 -0.58 -0.31 3.75
CA HIS A 99 0.33 -1.13 2.93
C HIS A 99 1.27 -1.97 3.77
N PHE A 100 1.76 -3.06 3.18
CA PHE A 100 2.90 -3.78 3.71
C PHE A 100 4.20 -3.06 3.36
N ASP A 101 5.13 -3.00 4.30
CA ASP A 101 6.45 -2.39 4.11
C ASP A 101 7.55 -3.44 4.28
N PHE A 102 8.18 -3.79 3.16
CA PHE A 102 9.32 -4.73 3.08
C PHE A 102 10.63 -4.02 2.77
N GLY A 103 10.70 -2.70 2.97
CA GLY A 103 11.89 -1.91 2.68
C GLY A 103 13.11 -2.32 3.51
N ASP A 104 12.90 -2.85 4.71
CA ASP A 104 13.96 -3.41 5.56
C ASP A 104 14.61 -4.67 4.95
N ILE A 105 13.80 -5.58 4.41
CA ILE A 105 14.26 -6.78 3.71
C ILE A 105 15.06 -6.39 2.46
N GLN A 106 14.51 -5.50 1.64
CA GLN A 106 15.18 -5.00 0.44
C GLN A 106 16.53 -4.34 0.79
N TYR A 107 16.55 -3.47 1.81
CA TYR A 107 17.76 -2.79 2.26
C TYR A 107 18.83 -3.77 2.74
N LEU A 108 18.44 -4.80 3.50
CA LEU A 108 19.36 -5.83 3.97
C LEU A 108 20.02 -6.57 2.79
N ILE A 109 19.24 -6.99 1.80
CA ILE A 109 19.76 -7.71 0.62
C ILE A 109 20.71 -6.81 -0.18
N ASP A 110 20.33 -5.55 -0.41
CA ASP A 110 21.13 -4.60 -1.18
C ASP A 110 22.47 -4.26 -0.52
N THR A 111 22.55 -4.32 0.81
CA THR A 111 23.75 -3.93 1.56
C THR A 111 24.65 -5.11 1.92
N THR A 112 24.14 -6.34 1.93
CA THR A 112 24.88 -7.53 2.37
C THR A 112 25.35 -8.43 1.25
N ALA A 113 24.64 -8.46 0.11
CA ALA A 113 25.03 -9.29 -1.04
C ALA A 113 26.34 -8.81 -1.66
N ARG A 114 27.27 -9.74 -1.89
CA ARG A 114 28.63 -9.45 -2.41
C ARG A 114 28.73 -9.58 -3.92
N GLY A 115 27.65 -9.97 -4.60
CA GLY A 115 27.56 -10.09 -6.05
C GLY A 115 26.13 -10.35 -6.53
N ASP A 116 25.92 -10.29 -7.85
CA ASP A 116 24.60 -10.37 -8.47
C ASP A 116 23.91 -11.73 -8.25
N ASP A 117 24.66 -12.84 -8.32
CA ASP A 117 24.10 -14.17 -8.11
C ASP A 117 23.60 -14.36 -6.67
N GLU A 118 24.39 -13.93 -5.68
CA GLU A 118 24.02 -13.96 -4.26
C GLU A 118 22.80 -13.07 -4.00
N LYS A 119 22.75 -11.90 -4.65
CA LYS A 119 21.63 -10.96 -4.55
C LYS A 119 20.33 -11.57 -5.10
N ILE A 120 20.41 -12.29 -6.22
CA ILE A 120 19.24 -12.95 -6.83
C ILE A 120 18.75 -14.11 -5.96
N GLU A 121 19.65 -14.93 -5.41
CA GLU A 121 19.27 -15.98 -4.47
C GLU A 121 18.67 -15.41 -3.18
N ALA A 122 19.21 -14.30 -2.68
CA ALA A 122 18.66 -13.60 -1.52
C ALA A 122 17.24 -13.08 -1.79
N TYR A 123 16.96 -12.53 -2.98
CA TYR A 123 15.59 -12.16 -3.38
C TYR A 123 14.64 -13.36 -3.41
N ARG A 124 15.06 -14.48 -4.02
CA ARG A 124 14.26 -15.71 -4.07
C ARG A 124 13.98 -16.26 -2.68
N HIS A 125 14.96 -16.22 -1.78
CA HIS A 125 14.79 -16.63 -0.40
C HIS A 125 13.81 -15.72 0.35
N ALA A 126 13.93 -14.40 0.19
CA ALA A 126 13.06 -13.42 0.84
C ALA A 126 11.58 -13.62 0.45
N VAL A 127 11.29 -13.85 -0.83
CA VAL A 127 9.92 -14.12 -1.31
C VAL A 127 9.29 -15.33 -0.61
N ASN A 128 10.07 -16.35 -0.24
CA ASN A 128 9.56 -17.53 0.48
C ASN A 128 9.38 -17.30 1.99
N THR A 129 9.84 -16.16 2.52
CA THR A 129 9.87 -15.86 3.97
C THR A 129 8.81 -14.83 4.37
N ILE A 130 8.25 -14.10 3.39
CA ILE A 130 7.19 -13.09 3.55
C ILE A 130 5.82 -13.77 3.48
#